data_AF-K2FQ20-F1
#
_entry.id   AF-K2FQ20-F1
#
_cell.length_a   1.000
_cell.length_b   1.000
_cell.length_c   1.000
_cell.angle_alpha   90.00
_cell.angle_beta   90.00
_cell.angle_gamma   90.00
#
_symmetry.space_group_name_H-M   'P 1'
#
loop_
_entity.id
_entity.type
_entity.pdbx_description
1 polymer ?
#
loop_
_entity_poly.entity_id
_entity_poly.type
_entity_poly.pdbx_seq_one_letter_code
_entity_poly.pdbx_strand_id
1 'polypeptide(L)'
;QPRYNRDCYGELVQIDGSYHDWFEGRAAKCCLLVFIDDATGKLQHLRFCESESAFDYMISTRLYVEQHGKPLAFYSDKHSVFRVNQSSKKDTKITQFGRVLSTLNIDIIFANSPQAKGRVERANRTLQDRLIKEMRLEGICSIAEANAWLPCFIERFNRKFAKMAFNPKDLHRTVTETAEELDDIFTWREPRRVTNSLTITYDKCVYLLENTEENQRLIGKYLEFLEYPDGTVAVE
;
A
#
# COMPACT_ATOMS: atom_id res chain seq x y z
N GLN A 1 25.76 -7.56 -8.48
CA GLN A 1 25.44 -7.01 -9.82
C GLN A 1 24.20 -6.13 -9.69
N PRO A 2 24.18 -4.92 -10.28
CA PRO A 2 22.94 -4.14 -10.37
C PRO A 2 21.91 -4.91 -11.21
N ARG A 3 20.63 -4.87 -10.80
CA ARG A 3 19.55 -5.54 -11.53
C ARG A 3 19.24 -4.79 -12.82
N TYR A 4 19.14 -5.50 -13.94
CA TYR A 4 18.59 -4.95 -15.17
C TYR A 4 17.12 -4.59 -14.98
N ASN A 5 16.68 -3.50 -15.60
CA ASN A 5 15.27 -3.14 -15.59
C ASN A 5 14.46 -4.22 -16.30
N ARG A 6 13.18 -4.34 -15.95
CA ARG A 6 12.22 -5.11 -16.74
C ARG A 6 11.99 -4.48 -18.10
N ASP A 7 11.49 -5.30 -19.03
CA ASP A 7 11.36 -4.91 -20.43
C ASP A 7 10.01 -4.26 -20.72
N CYS A 8 8.95 -4.66 -20.00
CA CYS A 8 7.58 -4.22 -20.24
C CYS A 8 7.05 -3.31 -19.12
N TYR A 9 6.16 -2.39 -19.49
CA TYR A 9 5.41 -1.57 -18.53
C TYR A 9 4.43 -2.46 -17.74
N GLY A 10 4.32 -2.27 -16.42
CA GLY A 10 3.47 -3.08 -15.54
C GLY A 10 4.05 -4.45 -15.16
N GLU A 11 5.23 -4.81 -15.66
CA GLU A 11 5.91 -6.06 -15.31
C GLU A 11 6.42 -6.05 -13.87
N LEU A 12 6.96 -4.91 -13.42
CA LEU A 12 7.49 -4.74 -12.08
C LEU A 12 7.36 -3.29 -11.65
N VAL A 13 6.74 -3.07 -10.51
CA VAL A 13 6.59 -1.76 -9.91
C VAL A 13 7.38 -1.74 -8.61
N GLN A 14 8.35 -0.84 -8.50
CA GLN A 14 9.08 -0.67 -7.24
C GLN A 14 8.28 0.21 -6.30
N ILE A 15 8.12 -0.25 -5.06
CA ILE A 15 7.43 0.47 -4.00
C ILE A 15 8.39 0.80 -2.87
N ASP A 16 8.27 1.99 -2.30
CA ASP A 16 9.12 2.45 -1.20
C ASP A 16 8.44 3.55 -0.39
N GLY A 17 8.70 3.58 0.92
CA GLY A 17 8.35 4.68 1.80
C GLY A 17 9.53 5.64 1.96
N SER A 18 9.29 6.94 1.82
CA SER A 18 10.31 7.96 1.95
C SER A 18 9.93 8.99 3.03
N TYR A 19 10.52 8.84 4.21
CA TYR A 19 10.40 9.82 5.29
C TYR A 19 11.27 11.04 5.01
N HIS A 20 10.67 12.23 5.03
CA HIS A 20 11.39 13.47 4.82
C HIS A 20 10.63 14.69 5.36
N ASP A 21 11.31 15.84 5.43
CA ASP A 21 10.66 17.14 5.66
C ASP A 21 10.08 17.68 4.36
N TRP A 22 9.09 16.96 3.83
CA TRP A 22 8.49 17.23 2.52
C TRP A 22 7.88 18.63 2.41
N PHE A 23 7.47 19.19 3.54
CA PHE A 23 6.83 20.50 3.61
C PHE A 23 7.80 21.61 4.04
N GLU A 24 9.10 21.35 4.20
CA GLU A 24 10.11 22.35 4.64
C GLU A 24 9.66 23.12 5.90
N GLY A 25 9.15 22.40 6.90
CA GLY A 25 8.64 22.99 8.13
C GLY A 25 7.26 23.67 8.05
N ARG A 26 6.59 23.69 6.88
CA ARG A 26 5.19 24.14 6.77
C ARG A 26 4.20 23.15 7.40
N ALA A 27 4.61 21.89 7.55
CA ALA A 27 3.85 20.82 8.20
C ALA A 27 4.80 19.88 8.96
N ALA A 28 4.24 18.96 9.73
CA ALA A 28 5.01 17.89 10.38
C ALA A 28 5.69 17.00 9.33
N LYS A 29 6.84 16.41 9.71
CA LYS A 29 7.51 15.40 8.89
C LYS A 29 6.59 14.21 8.70
N CYS A 30 6.58 13.67 7.49
CA CYS A 30 5.69 12.58 7.10
C CYS A 30 6.41 11.63 6.15
N CYS A 31 5.72 10.56 5.74
CA CYS A 31 6.19 9.63 4.74
C CYS A 31 5.51 9.88 3.39
N LEU A 32 6.25 9.70 2.30
CA LEU A 32 5.71 9.61 0.94
C LEU A 32 5.85 8.16 0.47
N LEU A 33 4.74 7.52 0.15
CA LEU A 33 4.74 6.23 -0.55
C LEU A 33 4.92 6.47 -2.04
N VAL A 34 5.88 5.77 -2.63
CA VAL A 34 6.29 5.94 -4.03
C VAL A 34 6.14 4.63 -4.77
N PHE A 35 5.39 4.64 -5.88
CA PHE A 35 5.27 3.52 -6.80
C PHE A 35 5.86 3.97 -8.14
N ILE A 36 6.90 3.27 -8.59
CA ILE A 36 7.60 3.60 -9.84
C ILE A 36 7.72 2.37 -10.74
N ASP A 37 7.29 2.50 -11.99
CA ASP A 37 7.43 1.43 -12.97
C ASP A 37 8.91 1.22 -13.35
N ASP A 38 9.33 -0.04 -13.33
CA ASP A 38 10.72 -0.39 -13.49
C ASP A 38 11.24 -0.22 -14.92
N ALA A 39 10.41 -0.49 -15.93
CA ALA A 39 10.81 -0.39 -17.33
C ALA A 39 10.90 1.08 -17.77
N THR A 40 9.85 1.85 -17.49
CA THR A 40 9.65 3.21 -18.00
C THR A 40 10.19 4.29 -17.07
N GLY A 41 10.28 4.01 -15.76
CA GLY A 41 10.56 5.04 -14.75
C GLY A 41 9.41 6.02 -14.51
N LYS A 42 8.20 5.69 -14.98
CA LYS A 42 7.00 6.46 -14.67
C LYS A 42 6.68 6.36 -13.18
N LEU A 43 6.37 7.50 -12.58
CA LEU A 43 5.69 7.55 -11.29
C LEU A 43 4.26 7.08 -11.51
N GLN A 44 3.90 5.97 -10.91
CA GLN A 44 2.59 5.36 -11.10
C GLN A 44 1.62 5.82 -10.02
N HIS A 45 2.13 5.97 -8.79
CA HIS A 45 1.36 6.43 -7.66
C HIS A 45 2.28 7.12 -6.65
N LEU A 46 1.79 8.19 -6.04
CA LEU A 46 2.40 8.89 -4.93
C LEU A 46 1.31 9.15 -3.89
N ARG A 47 1.62 8.94 -2.61
CA ARG A 47 0.69 9.30 -1.53
C ARG A 47 1.45 9.67 -0.26
N PHE A 48 1.16 10.84 0.29
CA PHE A 48 1.62 11.23 1.61
C PHE A 48 0.78 10.57 2.70
N CYS A 49 1.45 10.09 3.74
CA CYS A 49 0.86 9.55 4.95
C CYS A 49 1.66 9.98 6.18
N GLU A 50 1.02 10.02 7.34
CA GLU A 50 1.68 10.42 8.59
C GLU A 50 2.78 9.43 8.99
N SER A 51 2.52 8.13 8.78
CA SER A 51 3.48 7.06 9.01
C SER A 51 3.37 5.98 7.94
N GLU A 52 4.43 5.21 7.74
CA GLU A 52 4.46 4.07 6.83
C GLU A 52 3.89 2.82 7.52
N SER A 53 2.67 2.45 7.17
CA SER A 53 1.95 1.30 7.73
C SER A 53 1.46 0.33 6.66
N ALA A 54 1.05 -0.88 7.07
CA ALA A 54 0.41 -1.83 6.16
C ALA A 54 -0.89 -1.28 5.57
N PHE A 55 -1.67 -0.54 6.35
CA PHE A 55 -2.87 0.14 5.90
C PHE A 55 -2.58 1.17 4.80
N ASP A 56 -1.52 1.97 4.96
CA ASP A 56 -1.16 2.97 3.95
C ASP A 56 -0.75 2.33 2.62
N TYR A 57 -0.07 1.18 2.66
CA TYR A 57 0.21 0.41 1.45
C TYR A 57 -1.05 -0.23 0.86
N MET A 58 -1.96 -0.76 1.68
CA MET A 58 -3.25 -1.29 1.21
C MET A 58 -4.06 -0.20 0.48
N ILE A 59 -4.20 0.98 1.08
CA ILE A 59 -4.88 2.14 0.45
C ILE A 59 -4.18 2.54 -0.85
N SER A 60 -2.85 2.67 -0.84
CA SER A 60 -2.09 3.08 -2.03
C SER A 60 -2.18 2.05 -3.15
N THR A 61 -2.17 0.75 -2.81
CA THR A 61 -2.33 -0.32 -3.78
C THR A 61 -3.76 -0.41 -4.33
N ARG A 62 -4.79 -0.14 -3.52
CA ARG A 62 -6.18 -0.02 -4.00
C ARG A 62 -6.27 1.05 -5.10
N LEU A 63 -5.84 2.27 -4.77
CA LEU A 63 -5.85 3.40 -5.70
C LEU A 63 -5.01 3.14 -6.95
N TYR A 64 -3.84 2.50 -6.79
CA TYR A 64 -2.99 2.08 -7.91
C TYR A 64 -3.74 1.14 -8.85
N VAL A 65 -4.34 0.08 -8.30
CA VAL A 65 -4.96 -0.99 -9.08
C VAL A 65 -6.21 -0.50 -9.80
N GLU A 66 -6.99 0.38 -9.18
CA GLU A 66 -8.13 1.04 -9.83
C GLU A 66 -7.71 1.92 -11.00
N GLN A 67 -6.57 2.62 -10.88
CA GLN A 67 -6.10 3.53 -11.91
C GLN A 67 -5.39 2.82 -13.08
N HIS A 68 -4.56 1.81 -12.79
CA HIS A 68 -3.64 1.22 -13.77
C HIS A 68 -3.91 -0.26 -14.06
N GLY A 69 -4.70 -0.94 -13.23
CA GLY A 69 -4.81 -2.39 -13.22
C GLY A 69 -3.76 -3.08 -12.33
N LYS A 70 -3.79 -4.41 -12.33
CA LYS A 70 -2.94 -5.26 -11.48
C LYS A 70 -1.59 -5.48 -12.16
N PRO A 71 -0.45 -5.01 -11.60
CA PRO A 71 0.86 -5.32 -12.15
C PRO A 71 1.16 -6.81 -11.98
N LEU A 72 2.23 -7.31 -12.61
CA LEU A 72 2.67 -8.68 -12.35
C LEU A 72 3.32 -8.79 -10.98
N ALA A 73 4.15 -7.83 -10.59
CA ALA A 73 4.86 -7.87 -9.33
C ALA A 73 5.14 -6.49 -8.73
N PHE A 74 5.17 -6.43 -7.40
CA PHE A 74 5.79 -5.36 -6.64
C PHE A 74 7.21 -5.73 -6.21
N TYR A 75 8.08 -4.72 -6.16
CA TYR A 75 9.44 -4.84 -5.64
C TYR A 75 9.63 -3.91 -4.45
N SER A 76 9.92 -4.47 -3.27
CA SER A 76 10.05 -3.71 -2.02
C SER A 76 11.30 -4.12 -1.22
N ASP A 77 11.65 -3.34 -0.19
CA ASP A 77 12.63 -3.77 0.82
C ASP A 77 11.95 -4.75 1.78
N LYS A 78 12.76 -5.55 2.45
CA LYS A 78 12.42 -6.38 3.61
C LYS A 78 12.04 -5.54 4.84
N HIS A 79 11.41 -4.38 4.67
CA HIS A 79 10.84 -3.63 5.79
C HIS A 79 9.73 -4.43 6.48
N SER A 80 9.59 -4.20 7.79
CA SER A 80 8.68 -4.91 8.71
C SER A 80 7.21 -4.84 8.32
N VAL A 81 6.79 -3.88 7.49
CA VAL A 81 5.43 -3.84 6.94
C VAL A 81 5.11 -5.10 6.11
N PHE A 82 6.13 -5.70 5.52
CA PHE A 82 6.03 -6.88 4.67
C PHE A 82 6.49 -8.18 5.37
N ARG A 83 6.83 -8.12 6.66
CA ARG A 83 7.25 -9.28 7.45
C ARG A 83 6.71 -9.25 8.88
N VAL A 84 6.05 -10.34 9.28
CA VAL A 84 5.71 -10.57 10.69
C VAL A 84 6.99 -10.78 11.50
N ASN A 85 7.29 -9.87 12.45
CA ASN A 85 8.28 -10.16 13.49
C ASN A 85 7.70 -11.22 14.45
N GLN A 86 8.50 -12.24 14.73
CA GLN A 86 8.14 -13.58 15.26
C GLN A 86 7.22 -13.61 16.50
N SER A 87 6.36 -14.66 16.57
CA SER A 87 6.31 -15.69 17.65
C SER A 87 4.90 -16.23 17.98
N SER A 88 4.26 -16.97 17.09
CA SER A 88 3.26 -17.99 17.51
C SER A 88 2.93 -18.98 16.39
N LYS A 89 3.51 -20.18 16.52
CA LYS A 89 3.21 -21.43 15.83
C LYS A 89 3.43 -21.50 14.31
N LYS A 90 3.96 -22.66 13.91
CA LYS A 90 4.25 -23.14 12.56
C LYS A 90 3.01 -22.98 11.68
N ASP A 91 3.00 -21.96 10.84
CA ASP A 91 2.52 -21.98 9.46
C ASP A 91 2.84 -20.61 8.87
N THR A 92 3.18 -20.59 7.60
CA THR A 92 3.76 -19.47 6.84
C THR A 92 2.92 -18.19 6.98
N LYS A 93 3.22 -17.33 7.98
CA LYS A 93 2.42 -16.12 8.26
C LYS A 93 2.67 -15.05 7.20
N ILE A 94 1.89 -15.12 6.12
CA ILE A 94 1.70 -14.04 5.16
C ILE A 94 1.22 -12.80 5.94
N THR A 95 1.80 -11.62 5.69
CA THR A 95 1.31 -10.36 6.29
C THR A 95 -0.06 -10.00 5.72
N GLN A 96 -0.82 -9.12 6.38
CA GLN A 96 -2.10 -8.64 5.84
C GLN A 96 -1.93 -8.06 4.42
N PHE A 97 -0.89 -7.26 4.19
CA PHE A 97 -0.58 -6.78 2.86
C PHE A 97 -0.22 -7.91 1.87
N GLY A 98 0.57 -8.90 2.31
CA GLY A 98 0.87 -10.06 1.48
C GLY A 98 -0.39 -10.88 1.12
N ARG A 99 -1.39 -10.93 2.00
CA ARG A 99 -2.69 -11.58 1.75
C ARG A 99 -3.41 -10.86 0.62
N VAL A 100 -3.54 -9.53 0.70
CA VAL A 100 -4.13 -8.69 -0.36
C VAL A 100 -3.45 -8.97 -1.70
N LEU A 101 -2.12 -8.90 -1.76
CA LEU A 101 -1.38 -9.12 -3.00
C LEU A 101 -1.59 -10.53 -3.56
N SER A 102 -1.55 -11.55 -2.71
CA SER A 102 -1.81 -12.93 -3.11
C SER A 102 -3.22 -13.10 -3.67
N THR A 103 -4.24 -12.47 -3.06
CA THR A 103 -5.63 -12.54 -3.54
C THR A 103 -5.78 -11.85 -4.90
N LEU A 104 -5.08 -10.74 -5.12
CA LEU A 104 -5.04 -10.06 -6.41
C LEU A 104 -4.08 -10.71 -7.42
N ASN A 105 -3.45 -11.83 -7.04
CA ASN A 105 -2.46 -12.54 -7.84
C ASN A 105 -1.29 -11.65 -8.28
N ILE A 106 -0.86 -10.71 -7.42
CA ILE A 106 0.29 -9.83 -7.62
C ILE A 106 1.46 -10.39 -6.80
N ASP A 107 2.59 -10.67 -7.46
CA ASP A 107 3.78 -11.16 -6.76
C ASP A 107 4.44 -10.06 -5.92
N ILE A 108 5.05 -10.42 -4.80
CA ILE A 108 5.92 -9.51 -4.03
C ILE A 108 7.35 -10.03 -4.01
N ILE A 109 8.27 -9.23 -4.52
CA ILE A 109 9.69 -9.54 -4.60
C ILE A 109 10.43 -8.64 -3.62
N PHE A 110 11.16 -9.25 -2.69
CA PHE A 110 11.96 -8.53 -1.71
C PHE A 110 13.40 -8.33 -2.17
N ALA A 111 13.90 -7.12 -2.03
CA ALA A 111 15.30 -6.82 -2.27
C ALA A 111 16.20 -7.62 -1.32
N ASN A 112 17.19 -8.33 -1.88
CA ASN A 112 18.15 -9.08 -1.07
C ASN A 112 19.24 -8.19 -0.45
N SER A 113 19.33 -6.94 -0.89
CA SER A 113 20.28 -5.94 -0.41
C SER A 113 19.83 -4.54 -0.82
N PRO A 114 20.11 -3.47 -0.03
CA PRO A 114 19.81 -2.09 -0.39
C PRO A 114 20.33 -1.69 -1.78
N GLN A 115 21.50 -2.20 -2.17
CA GLN A 115 22.15 -1.94 -3.46
C GLN A 115 21.33 -2.39 -4.68
N ALA A 116 20.28 -3.19 -4.50
CA ALA A 116 19.38 -3.65 -5.57
C ALA A 116 18.21 -2.67 -5.86
N LYS A 117 18.00 -1.63 -5.02
CA LYS A 117 16.92 -0.64 -5.10
C LYS A 117 17.27 0.65 -5.86
N GLY A 118 18.32 0.64 -6.68
CA GLY A 118 18.88 1.87 -7.24
C GLY A 118 17.90 2.75 -8.06
N ARG A 119 16.77 2.22 -8.56
CA ARG A 119 15.78 3.02 -9.30
C ARG A 119 14.87 3.83 -8.38
N VAL A 120 14.19 3.18 -7.43
CA VAL A 120 13.31 3.90 -6.49
C VAL A 120 14.10 4.85 -5.60
N GLU A 121 15.32 4.50 -5.18
CA GLU A 121 16.19 5.42 -4.43
C GLU A 121 16.57 6.68 -5.23
N ARG A 122 16.85 6.54 -6.54
CA ARG A 122 17.09 7.69 -7.42
C ARG A 122 15.84 8.53 -7.60
N ALA A 123 14.68 7.90 -7.71
CA ALA A 123 13.40 8.59 -7.78
C ALA A 123 13.15 9.39 -6.50
N ASN A 124 13.34 8.78 -5.32
CA ASN A 124 13.19 9.44 -4.03
C ASN A 124 14.11 10.66 -3.91
N ARG A 125 15.40 10.57 -4.28
CA ARG A 125 16.28 11.76 -4.28
C ARG A 125 15.80 12.87 -5.22
N THR A 126 15.27 12.50 -6.38
CA THR A 126 14.74 13.47 -7.35
C THR A 126 13.47 14.14 -6.80
N LEU A 127 12.59 13.36 -6.16
CA LEU A 127 11.38 13.86 -5.52
C LEU A 127 11.72 14.76 -4.34
N GLN A 128 12.64 14.36 -3.46
CA GLN A 128 13.08 15.14 -2.31
C GLN A 128 13.68 16.50 -2.70
N ASP A 129 14.23 16.65 -3.91
CA ASP A 129 14.63 17.98 -4.40
C ASP A 129 13.47 18.74 -5.08
N ARG A 130 12.73 18.07 -5.97
CA ARG A 130 11.82 18.72 -6.91
C ARG A 130 10.40 18.87 -6.38
N LEU A 131 9.85 17.81 -5.80
CA LEU A 131 8.46 17.78 -5.30
C LEU A 131 8.26 18.87 -4.25
N ILE A 132 9.24 19.02 -3.35
CA ILE A 132 9.25 20.07 -2.32
C ILE A 132 9.14 21.46 -2.95
N LYS A 133 9.98 21.76 -3.95
CA LYS A 133 10.00 23.07 -4.63
C LYS A 133 8.69 23.34 -5.36
N GLU A 134 8.12 22.33 -6.03
CA GLU A 134 6.84 22.48 -6.72
C GLU A 134 5.69 22.69 -5.70
N MET A 135 5.64 21.92 -4.61
CA MET A 135 4.66 22.15 -3.53
C MET A 135 4.80 23.54 -2.88
N ARG A 136 6.01 24.08 -2.78
CA ARG A 136 6.25 25.45 -2.29
C ARG A 136 5.67 26.51 -3.24
N LEU A 137 5.83 26.33 -4.55
CA LEU A 137 5.27 27.26 -5.53
C LEU A 137 3.74 27.26 -5.53
N GLU A 138 3.13 26.11 -5.24
CA GLU A 138 1.67 25.95 -5.16
C GLU A 138 1.10 26.30 -3.77
N GLY A 139 1.96 26.67 -2.80
CA GLY A 139 1.53 27.06 -1.45
C GLY A 139 1.01 25.91 -0.57
N ILE A 140 1.24 24.66 -0.95
CA ILE A 140 0.72 23.46 -0.26
C ILE A 140 1.37 23.31 1.12
N CYS A 141 0.57 23.13 2.17
CA CYS A 141 1.08 23.02 3.56
C CYS A 141 0.45 21.88 4.37
N SER A 142 -0.24 20.95 3.73
CA SER A 142 -0.82 19.78 4.40
C SER A 142 -0.75 18.51 3.55
N ILE A 143 -0.82 17.35 4.21
CA ILE A 143 -0.93 16.04 3.55
C ILE A 143 -2.16 15.98 2.64
N ALA A 144 -3.29 16.52 3.09
CA ALA A 144 -4.55 16.51 2.33
C ALA A 144 -4.43 17.29 1.02
N GLU A 145 -3.95 18.54 1.08
CA GLU A 145 -3.71 19.36 -0.11
C GLU A 145 -2.69 18.73 -1.05
N ALA A 146 -1.60 18.18 -0.51
CA ALA A 146 -0.58 17.52 -1.31
C ALA A 146 -1.15 16.31 -2.04
N ASN A 147 -1.89 15.44 -1.35
CA ASN A 147 -2.52 14.26 -1.95
C ASN A 147 -3.54 14.62 -3.04
N ALA A 148 -4.30 15.71 -2.87
CA ALA A 148 -5.21 16.20 -3.90
C ALA A 148 -4.47 16.72 -5.15
N TRP A 149 -3.28 17.29 -4.98
CA TRP A 149 -2.48 17.87 -6.06
C TRP A 149 -1.53 16.89 -6.76
N LEU A 150 -1.11 15.82 -6.08
CA LEU A 150 -0.15 14.82 -6.57
C LEU A 150 -0.49 14.25 -7.97
N PRO A 151 -1.75 13.96 -8.34
CA PRO A 151 -2.08 13.50 -9.69
C PRO A 151 -1.59 14.46 -10.80
N CYS A 152 -1.75 15.77 -10.60
CA CYS A 152 -1.25 16.78 -11.55
C CYS A 152 0.28 16.77 -11.62
N PHE A 153 0.95 16.69 -10.47
CA PHE A 153 2.41 16.59 -10.42
C PHE A 153 2.93 15.35 -11.15
N ILE A 154 2.34 14.17 -10.90
CA ILE A 154 2.70 12.91 -11.54
C ILE A 154 2.61 13.03 -13.06
N GLU A 155 1.51 13.59 -13.58
CA GLU A 155 1.32 13.78 -15.02
C GLU A 155 2.42 14.67 -15.62
N ARG A 156 2.68 15.84 -15.01
CA ARG A 156 3.73 16.77 -15.47
C ARG A 156 5.12 16.16 -15.39
N PHE A 157 5.40 15.38 -14.34
CA PHE A 157 6.67 14.70 -14.15
C PHE A 157 6.87 13.61 -15.21
N ASN A 158 5.90 12.73 -15.39
CA ASN A 158 5.97 11.63 -16.34
C ASN A 158 6.10 12.13 -17.78
N ARG A 159 5.43 13.23 -18.14
CA ARG A 159 5.58 13.85 -19.47
C ARG A 159 7.03 14.27 -19.78
N LYS A 160 7.80 14.65 -18.76
CA LYS A 160 9.18 15.12 -18.91
C LYS A 160 10.23 14.01 -18.77
N PHE A 161 9.98 13.01 -17.92
CA PHE A 161 11.02 12.05 -17.51
C PHE A 161 10.74 10.58 -17.82
N ALA A 162 9.49 10.23 -18.15
CA ALA A 162 9.17 8.85 -18.50
C ALA A 162 9.92 8.43 -19.76
N LYS A 163 10.41 7.20 -19.76
CA LYS A 163 11.03 6.57 -20.92
C LYS A 163 10.08 5.56 -21.54
N MET A 164 10.30 5.27 -22.82
CA MET A 164 9.64 4.12 -23.45
C MET A 164 10.19 2.82 -22.84
N ALA A 165 9.29 1.90 -22.57
CA ALA A 165 9.66 0.53 -22.22
C ALA A 165 10.39 -0.11 -23.41
N PHE A 166 11.28 -1.08 -23.14
CA PHE A 166 12.00 -1.78 -24.20
C PHE A 166 11.04 -2.56 -25.09
N ASN A 167 10.05 -3.20 -24.47
CA ASN A 167 8.93 -3.83 -25.13
C ASN A 167 7.67 -2.96 -24.93
N PRO A 168 6.96 -2.59 -26.00
CA PRO A 168 5.80 -1.69 -25.91
C PRO A 168 4.55 -2.32 -25.26
N LYS A 169 4.59 -3.61 -24.89
CA LYS A 169 3.49 -4.28 -24.20
C LYS A 169 3.25 -3.68 -22.81
N ASP A 170 1.97 -3.51 -22.49
CA ASP A 170 1.48 -3.29 -21.14
C ASP A 170 1.10 -4.63 -20.52
N LEU A 171 1.70 -4.96 -19.38
CA LEU A 171 1.46 -6.20 -18.64
C LEU A 171 0.55 -6.01 -17.43
N HIS A 172 -0.03 -4.81 -17.24
CA HIS A 172 -1.12 -4.67 -16.29
C HIS A 172 -2.30 -5.55 -16.70
N ARG A 173 -2.82 -6.29 -15.74
CA ARG A 173 -4.03 -7.09 -15.90
C ARG A 173 -5.23 -6.27 -15.47
N THR A 174 -6.31 -6.36 -16.23
CA THR A 174 -7.58 -5.72 -15.86
C THR A 174 -8.05 -6.19 -14.49
N VAL A 175 -8.61 -5.28 -13.72
CA VAL A 175 -9.31 -5.59 -12.48
C VAL A 175 -10.65 -6.21 -12.85
N THR A 176 -10.88 -7.44 -12.40
CA THR A 176 -12.11 -8.19 -12.67
C THR A 176 -13.07 -8.16 -11.50
N GLU A 177 -12.55 -7.81 -10.33
CA GLU A 177 -13.24 -7.70 -9.07
C GLU A 177 -14.15 -6.45 -9.06
N THR A 178 -15.30 -6.54 -8.40
CA THR A 178 -16.19 -5.38 -8.18
C THR A 178 -15.61 -4.44 -7.12
N ALA A 179 -16.21 -3.26 -6.95
CA ALA A 179 -15.78 -2.33 -5.92
C ALA A 179 -15.92 -2.94 -4.51
N GLU A 180 -17.02 -3.63 -4.25
CA GLU A 180 -17.29 -4.30 -2.97
C GLU A 180 -16.31 -5.45 -2.73
N GLU A 181 -16.04 -6.27 -3.75
CA GLU A 181 -15.05 -7.35 -3.64
C GLU A 181 -13.66 -6.81 -3.32
N LEU A 182 -13.28 -5.69 -3.94
CA LEU A 182 -12.00 -5.05 -3.65
C LEU A 182 -11.97 -4.47 -2.24
N ASP A 183 -13.06 -3.86 -1.77
CA ASP A 183 -13.13 -3.35 -0.39
C ASP A 183 -12.91 -4.49 0.62
N ASP A 184 -13.52 -5.65 0.40
CA ASP A 184 -13.32 -6.86 1.21
C ASP A 184 -11.90 -7.44 1.09
N ILE A 185 -11.30 -7.38 -0.10
CA ILE A 185 -9.92 -7.83 -0.30
C ILE A 185 -8.96 -6.97 0.52
N PHE A 186 -9.14 -5.65 0.52
CA PHE A 186 -8.26 -4.68 1.19
C PHE A 186 -8.54 -4.47 2.68
N THR A 187 -9.53 -5.17 3.25
CA THR A 187 -9.83 -5.16 4.69
C THR A 187 -8.71 -5.77 5.53
N TRP A 188 -8.44 -5.21 6.71
CA TRP A 188 -7.63 -5.87 7.71
C TRP A 188 -8.41 -7.00 8.37
N ARG A 189 -7.84 -8.21 8.42
CA ARG A 189 -8.54 -9.39 8.93
C ARG A 189 -7.82 -10.02 10.11
N GLU A 190 -8.49 -10.20 11.25
CA GLU A 190 -7.90 -10.89 12.40
C GLU A 190 -8.91 -11.79 13.11
N PRO A 191 -8.57 -13.07 13.38
CA PRO A 191 -9.46 -13.96 14.12
C PRO A 191 -9.60 -13.49 15.57
N ARG A 192 -10.84 -13.20 15.99
CA ARG A 192 -11.18 -12.77 17.34
C ARG A 192 -12.17 -13.72 17.99
N ARG A 193 -11.90 -14.05 19.25
CA ARG A 193 -12.77 -14.93 20.03
C ARG A 193 -13.93 -14.17 20.63
N VAL A 194 -15.15 -14.67 20.44
CA VAL A 194 -16.34 -14.17 21.13
C VAL A 194 -16.32 -14.64 22.59
N THR A 195 -16.41 -13.69 23.50
CA THR A 195 -16.45 -13.94 24.95
C THR A 195 -17.83 -14.43 25.41
N ASN A 196 -17.91 -14.93 26.65
CA ASN A 196 -19.19 -15.34 27.26
C ASN A 196 -20.19 -14.18 27.41
N SER A 197 -19.71 -12.93 27.40
CA SER A 197 -20.54 -11.73 27.44
C SER A 197 -20.90 -11.20 26.05
N LEU A 198 -20.76 -12.03 24.99
CA LEU A 198 -20.99 -11.63 23.60
C LEU A 198 -20.14 -10.43 23.14
N THR A 199 -18.95 -10.27 23.73
CA THR A 199 -18.03 -9.20 23.35
C THR A 199 -16.83 -9.70 22.57
N ILE A 200 -16.32 -8.85 21.69
CA ILE A 200 -15.05 -8.97 20.97
C ILE A 200 -14.18 -7.76 21.35
N THR A 201 -12.90 -7.98 21.62
CA THR A 201 -11.96 -6.89 21.90
C THR A 201 -10.99 -6.73 20.73
N TYR A 202 -10.90 -5.51 20.21
CA TYR A 202 -9.99 -5.14 19.12
C TYR A 202 -9.52 -3.69 19.32
N ASP A 203 -8.22 -3.45 19.14
CA ASP A 203 -7.54 -2.16 19.35
C ASP A 203 -8.07 -1.32 20.54
N LYS A 204 -8.06 -1.93 21.74
CA LYS A 204 -8.54 -1.34 23.01
C LYS A 204 -10.04 -0.97 23.04
N CYS A 205 -10.78 -1.23 21.97
CA CYS A 205 -12.23 -1.12 21.89
C CYS A 205 -12.88 -2.47 22.22
N VAL A 206 -14.09 -2.39 22.77
CA VAL A 206 -14.94 -3.56 23.05
C VAL A 206 -16.20 -3.45 22.20
N TYR A 207 -16.40 -4.43 21.34
CA TYR A 207 -17.55 -4.55 20.45
C TYR A 207 -18.52 -5.55 21.06
N LEU A 208 -19.77 -5.14 21.26
CA LEU A 208 -20.84 -5.99 21.79
C LEU A 208 -21.67 -6.51 20.62
N LEU A 209 -21.76 -7.82 20.47
CA LEU A 209 -22.70 -8.46 19.56
C LEU A 209 -24.11 -8.35 20.14
N GLU A 210 -25.10 -8.09 19.29
CA GLU A 210 -26.49 -8.09 19.72
C GLU A 210 -26.86 -9.43 20.35
N ASN A 211 -27.64 -9.38 21.44
CA ASN A 211 -28.03 -10.58 22.18
C ASN A 211 -29.17 -11.31 21.47
N THR A 212 -28.83 -12.01 20.39
CA THR A 212 -29.73 -12.87 19.61
C THR A 212 -29.39 -14.35 19.84
N GLU A 213 -30.36 -15.25 19.60
CA GLU A 213 -30.10 -16.70 19.71
C GLU A 213 -28.99 -17.18 18.77
N GLU A 214 -28.83 -16.53 17.62
CA GLU A 214 -27.78 -16.81 16.65
C GLU A 214 -26.40 -16.44 17.21
N ASN A 215 -26.26 -15.22 17.75
CA ASN A 215 -25.00 -14.74 18.32
C ASN A 215 -24.61 -15.50 19.60
N GLN A 216 -25.58 -15.95 20.40
CA GLN A 216 -25.34 -16.82 21.56
C GLN A 216 -24.61 -18.12 21.17
N ARG A 217 -24.86 -18.65 19.95
CA ARG A 217 -24.15 -19.84 19.42
C ARG A 217 -22.72 -19.54 18.98
N LEU A 218 -22.31 -18.28 18.96
CA LEU A 218 -20.95 -17.84 18.62
C LEU A 218 -20.04 -17.75 19.85
N ILE A 219 -20.58 -17.81 21.06
CA ILE A 219 -19.79 -17.77 22.30
C ILE A 219 -18.68 -18.82 22.27
N GLY A 220 -17.45 -18.37 22.51
CA GLY A 220 -16.27 -19.23 22.51
C GLY A 220 -15.70 -19.54 21.13
N LYS A 221 -16.40 -19.23 20.04
CA LYS A 221 -15.90 -19.37 18.66
C LYS A 221 -15.01 -18.19 18.28
N TYR A 222 -14.19 -18.41 17.26
CA TYR A 222 -13.44 -17.35 16.60
C TYR A 222 -14.22 -16.90 15.37
N LEU A 223 -14.39 -15.60 15.23
CA LEU A 223 -14.91 -14.92 14.05
C LEU A 223 -13.78 -14.15 13.40
N GLU A 224 -13.87 -13.92 12.10
CA GLU A 224 -12.93 -13.04 11.42
C GLU A 224 -13.37 -11.59 11.67
N PHE A 225 -12.55 -10.83 12.39
CA PHE A 225 -12.79 -9.41 12.60
C PHE A 225 -12.22 -8.64 11.41
N LEU A 226 -13.05 -7.80 10.83
CA LEU A 226 -12.78 -7.03 9.63
C LEU A 226 -12.67 -5.55 10.02
N GLU A 227 -11.55 -4.91 9.70
CA GLU A 227 -11.39 -3.46 9.78
C GLU A 227 -11.11 -2.88 8.39
N TYR A 228 -12.04 -2.06 7.91
CA TYR A 228 -11.96 -1.41 6.60
C TYR A 228 -11.05 -0.18 6.67
N PRO A 229 -10.47 0.26 5.54
CA PRO A 229 -9.56 1.41 5.51
C PRO A 229 -10.18 2.75 5.96
N ASP A 230 -11.51 2.86 5.95
CA ASP A 230 -12.26 4.02 6.44
C ASP A 230 -12.52 3.97 7.97
N GLY A 231 -12.09 2.89 8.64
CA GLY A 231 -12.29 2.63 10.06
C GLY A 231 -13.60 1.90 10.39
N THR A 232 -14.42 1.57 9.38
CA THR A 232 -15.60 0.72 9.59
C THR A 232 -15.16 -0.68 9.99
N VAL A 233 -15.95 -1.35 10.84
CA VAL A 233 -15.64 -2.72 11.28
C VAL A 233 -16.81 -3.68 11.01
N ALA A 234 -16.49 -4.94 10.75
CA ALA A 234 -17.45 -6.01 10.58
C ALA A 234 -16.92 -7.32 11.19
N VAL A 235 -17.78 -8.34 11.25
CA VAL A 235 -17.43 -9.70 11.66
C VAL A 235 -18.00 -10.70 10.66
N GLU A 236 -17.21 -11.72 10.33
CA GLU A 236 -17.57 -12.84 9.44
C GLU A 236 -17.39 -14.20 10.15
#